data_AF-A0A838J4U0-F1
#
_entry.id   AF-A0A838J4U0-F1
#
_cell.length_a   1.000
_cell.length_b   1.000
_cell.length_c   1.000
_cell.angle_alpha   90.00
_cell.angle_beta   90.00
_cell.angle_gamma   90.00
#
_symmetry.space_group_name_H-M   'P 1'
#
loop_
_entity.id
_entity.type
_entity.pdbx_description
1 polymer ?
#
loop_
_entity_poly.entity_id
_entity_poly.type
_entity_poly.pdbx_seq_one_letter_code
_entity_poly.pdbx_strand_id
1 'polypeptide(L)' 'MSTAMPAPDTKVNRALELLGSSIDPEIAESYASLEARILAQALENVELAERRLREIQKLVGDSEGVLV' A
#
# COMPACT_ATOMS: atom_id res chain seq x y z
N MET A 1 -3.74 -12.82 -29.01
CA MET A 1 -3.63 -11.73 -28.02
C MET A 1 -2.81 -12.27 -26.86
N SER A 2 -1.50 -12.05 -26.85
CA SER A 2 -0.64 -12.49 -25.76
C SER A 2 -0.65 -11.42 -24.68
N THR A 3 -1.25 -11.72 -23.53
CA THR A 3 -1.08 -10.94 -22.31
C THR A 3 0.38 -11.07 -21.89
N ALA A 4 1.23 -10.13 -22.32
CA ALA A 4 2.59 -10.03 -21.84
C ALA A 4 2.53 -9.75 -20.33
N MET A 5 2.80 -10.78 -19.51
CA MET A 5 2.96 -10.59 -18.07
C MET A 5 4.21 -9.72 -17.88
N PRO A 6 4.09 -8.54 -17.23
CA PRO A 6 5.24 -7.71 -16.94
C PRO A 6 6.26 -8.51 -16.10
N ALA A 7 7.53 -8.45 -16.50
CA ALA A 7 8.63 -9.11 -15.80
C ALA A 7 8.62 -8.71 -14.30
N PRO A 8 8.96 -9.63 -13.38
CA PRO A 8 8.90 -9.36 -11.92
C PRO A 8 9.60 -8.05 -11.52
N ASP A 9 10.71 -7.72 -12.17
CA ASP A 9 11.47 -6.48 -11.94
C ASP A 9 10.65 -5.21 -12.20
N THR A 10 9.76 -5.24 -13.21
CA THR A 10 8.90 -4.09 -13.53
C THR A 10 7.81 -3.86 -12.47
N LYS A 11 7.34 -4.92 -11.82
CA LYS A 11 6.36 -4.81 -10.72
C LYS A 11 6.99 -4.24 -9.46
N VAL A 12 8.22 -4.66 -9.14
CA VAL A 12 8.99 -4.16 -7.99
C VAL A 12 9.31 -2.68 -8.16
N ASN A 13 9.81 -2.27 -9.34
CA ASN A 13 10.09 -0.87 -9.63
C ASN A 13 8.83 0.00 -9.54
N ARG A 14 7.69 -0.48 -10.07
CA ARG A 14 6.44 0.25 -9.96
C ARG A 14 5.94 0.36 -8.52
N ALA A 15 6.13 -0.67 -7.70
CA ALA A 15 5.78 -0.63 -6.29
C ALA A 15 6.63 0.39 -5.51
N LEU A 16 7.93 0.48 -5.83
CA LEU A 16 8.82 1.50 -5.26
C LEU A 16 8.42 2.92 -5.64
N GLU A 17 8.04 3.16 -6.90
CA GLU A 17 7.52 4.47 -7.33
C GLU A 17 6.27 4.88 -6.53
N LEU A 18 5.37 3.93 -6.25
CA LEU A 18 4.12 4.17 -5.53
C LEU A 18 4.34 4.38 -4.03
N LEU A 19 5.37 3.76 -3.46
CA LEU A 19 5.71 3.86 -2.04
C LEU A 19 6.27 5.24 -1.66
N GLY A 20 6.80 6.00 -2.61
CA GLY A 20 7.62 7.18 -2.30
C GLY A 20 8.98 6.76 -1.74
N SER A 21 9.93 7.67 -1.77
CA SER A 21 11.39 7.42 -1.80
C SER A 21 12.03 6.62 -0.64
N SER A 22 11.25 6.13 0.33
CA SER A 22 11.78 5.42 1.51
C SER A 22 10.79 4.41 2.08
N ILE A 23 11.30 3.21 2.37
CA ILE A 23 10.63 2.20 3.20
C ILE A 23 10.95 2.52 4.67
N ASP A 24 9.99 2.31 5.57
CA ASP A 24 10.18 2.46 7.01
C ASP A 24 11.41 1.65 7.51
N PRO A 25 12.31 2.25 8.32
CA PRO A 25 13.50 1.59 8.83
C PRO A 25 13.21 0.29 9.61
N GLU A 26 12.14 0.23 10.41
CA GLU A 26 11.78 -0.96 11.17
C GLU A 26 11.38 -2.10 10.23
N ILE A 27 10.67 -1.78 9.14
CA ILE A 27 10.33 -2.75 8.07
C ILE A 27 11.59 -3.18 7.31
N ALA A 28 12.50 -2.24 7.03
CA ALA A 28 13.75 -2.55 6.33
C ALA A 28 14.64 -3.52 7.13
N GLU A 29 14.66 -3.39 8.46
CA GLU A 29 15.40 -4.28 9.38
C GLU A 29 14.69 -5.61 9.61
N SER A 30 13.35 -5.62 9.62
CA SER A 30 12.53 -6.81 9.92
C SER A 30 12.45 -7.82 8.77
N TYR A 31 12.64 -7.38 7.52
CA TYR A 31 12.51 -8.23 6.34
C TYR A 31 13.78 -8.27 5.49
N ALA A 32 14.17 -9.48 5.07
CA ALA A 32 15.41 -9.68 4.31
C ALA A 32 15.31 -9.32 2.82
N SER A 33 14.15 -9.56 2.19
CA SER A 33 13.95 -9.28 0.76
C SER A 33 13.25 -7.95 0.52
N LEU A 34 13.59 -7.29 -0.59
CA LEU A 34 12.98 -6.03 -0.99
C LEU A 34 11.47 -6.19 -1.22
N GLU A 35 11.05 -7.30 -1.82
CA GLU A 35 9.65 -7.62 -2.05
C GLU A 35 8.87 -7.77 -0.74
N ALA A 36 9.46 -8.39 0.28
CA ALA A 36 8.83 -8.53 1.58
C ALA A 36 8.71 -7.17 2.29
N ARG A 37 9.74 -6.31 2.17
CA ARG A 37 9.69 -4.94 2.69
C ARG A 37 8.60 -4.11 2.01
N ILE A 38 8.52 -4.18 0.68
CA ILE A 38 7.49 -3.51 -0.12
C ILE A 38 6.10 -3.98 0.31
N LEU A 39 5.90 -5.29 0.46
CA LEU A 39 4.62 -5.86 0.89
C LEU A 39 4.24 -5.39 2.29
N ALA A 40 5.17 -5.45 3.25
CA ALA A 40 4.95 -5.02 4.61
C ALA A 40 4.56 -3.53 4.67
N GLN A 41 5.29 -2.67 3.94
CA GLN A 41 4.98 -1.24 3.89
C GLN A 41 3.62 -0.96 3.24
N ALA A 42 3.26 -1.69 2.19
CA ALA A 42 1.95 -1.57 1.56
C ALA A 42 0.81 -1.94 2.51
N LEU A 43 0.97 -3.01 3.31
CA LEU A 43 -0.02 -3.42 4.29
C LEU A 43 -0.20 -2.37 5.39
N GLU A 44 0.90 -1.82 5.91
CA GLU A 44 0.85 -0.74 6.90
C GLU A 44 0.15 0.51 6.34
N ASN A 45 0.45 0.88 5.09
CA ASN A 45 -0.20 2.01 4.41
C ASN A 45 -1.71 1.80 4.29
N VAL A 46 -2.16 0.58 4.00
CA VAL A 46 -3.59 0.23 3.93
C VAL A 46 -4.24 0.39 5.32
N GLU A 47 -3.62 -0.16 6.36
CA GLU A 47 -4.15 -0.04 7.72
C GLU A 47 -4.25 1.43 8.16
N LEU A 48 -3.23 2.23 7.87
CA LEU A 48 -3.24 3.67 8.14
C LEU A 48 -4.35 4.38 7.36
N ALA A 49 -4.53 4.04 6.08
CA ALA A 49 -5.59 4.61 5.26
C ALA A 49 -6.97 4.28 5.82
N GLU A 50 -7.22 3.06 6.28
CA GLU A 50 -8.49 2.69 6.90
C GLU A 50 -8.74 3.43 8.22
N ARG A 51 -7.72 3.57 9.07
CA ARG A 51 -7.84 4.33 10.33
C ARG A 51 -8.22 5.78 10.03
N ARG A 52 -7.52 6.42 9.08
CA ARG A 52 -7.82 7.78 8.62
C ARG A 52 -9.22 7.89 8.01
N LEU A 53 -9.64 6.91 7.21
CA LEU A 53 -10.98 6.88 6.65
C LEU A 53 -12.05 6.86 7.75
N ARG A 54 -11.88 6.00 8.77
CA ARG A 54 -12.79 5.95 9.92
C ARG A 54 -12.82 7.25 10.71
N GLU A 55 -11.69 7.92 10.88
CA GLU A 55 -11.63 9.24 11.50
C GLU A 55 -12.36 10.30 10.68
N ILE A 56 -12.16 10.31 9.36
CA ILE A 56 -12.87 11.20 8.44
C ILE A 56 -14.38 10.95 8.52
N GLN A 57 -14.83 9.69 8.51
CA GLN A 57 -16.24 9.32 8.65
C GLN A 57 -16.84 9.83 9.96
N LYS A 58 -16.12 9.74 11.07
CA LYS A 58 -16.56 10.31 12.37
C LYS A 58 -16.71 11.83 12.33
N LEU A 59 -15.82 12.53 11.62
CA LEU A 59 -15.81 13.99 11.56
C LEU A 59 -16.86 14.55 10.58
N VAL A 60 -17.07 13.86 9.46
CA VAL A 60 -17.98 14.30 8.39
C VAL A 60 -19.42 13.80 8.63
N GLY A 61 -19.60 12.82 9.52
CA GLY A 61 -20.87 12.12 9.76
C GLY A 61 -21.05 10.96 8.78
N ASP A 62 -21.77 9.92 9.20
CA ASP A 62 -22.11 8.78 8.34
C ASP A 62 -22.84 9.29 7.10
N SER A 63 -22.15 9.29 5.97
CA SER A 63 -22.82 9.24 4.68
C SER A 63 -23.33 7.81 4.51
N GLU A 64 -24.32 7.41 5.32
CA GLU A 64 -25.16 6.25 5.04
C GLU A 64 -25.89 6.54 3.73
N GLY A 65 -25.22 6.26 2.62
CA GLY A 65 -25.70 6.64 1.31
C GLY A 65 -24.64 6.39 0.27
N VAL A 66 -24.81 5.30 -0.47
CA VAL A 66 -24.08 4.91 -1.67
C VAL A 66 -22.78 4.16 -1.38
N LEU A 67 -22.91 2.84 -1.27
CA LEU A 67 -22.39 1.89 -2.25
C LEU A 67 -23.16 0.56 -2.08
N VAL A 68 -24.35 0.49 -2.69
CA VAL A 68 -25.01 -0.77 -3.09
C VAL A 68 -24.76 -0.94 -4.57
#